data_AF-A0A7V8ATV5-F1
#
_entry.id   AF-A0A7V8ATV5-F1
#
_cell.length_a   1.000
_cell.length_b   1.000
_cell.length_c   1.000
_cell.angle_alpha   90.00
_cell.angle_beta   90.00
_cell.angle_gamma   90.00
#
_symmetry.space_group_name_H-M   'P 1'
#
loop_
_entity.id
_entity.type
_entity.pdbx_description
1 polymer ?
#
loop_
_entity_poly.entity_id
_entity_poly.type
_entity_poly.pdbx_seq_one_letter_code
_entity_poly.pdbx_strand_id
1 'polypeptide(L)' 'MTKLQQIPLFQDELEAMRLCDGEELTQDDAGKNMGVSRGTVQRLLAVGRKKMVRALTEGKALIIKNEQ' A
#
# COMPACT_ATOMS: atom_id res chain seq x y z
N MET A 1 -2.67 20.86 20.03
CA MET A 1 -2.65 19.57 19.30
C MET A 1 -1.27 19.37 18.70
N THR A 2 -0.56 18.32 19.10
CA THR A 2 0.71 17.92 18.48
C THR A 2 0.42 17.30 17.11
N LYS A 3 1.08 17.78 16.06
CA LYS A 3 0.90 17.27 14.70
C LYS A 3 1.59 15.91 14.60
N LEU A 4 0.84 14.86 14.26
CA LEU A 4 1.44 13.54 14.02
C LEU A 4 2.37 13.59 12.82
N GLN A 5 3.51 12.90 12.90
CA GLN A 5 4.33 12.64 11.73
C GLN A 5 3.49 11.87 10.70
N GLN A 6 3.58 12.26 9.44
CA GLN A 6 2.80 11.67 8.36
C GLN A 6 3.62 10.66 7.56
N ILE A 7 3.00 9.56 7.16
CA ILE A 7 3.53 8.59 6.21
C ILE A 7 2.57 8.55 5.02
N PRO A 8 3.03 8.89 3.80
CA PRO A 8 2.18 8.80 2.61
C PRO A 8 2.04 7.33 2.18
N LEU A 9 0.81 6.87 2.01
CA LEU A 9 0.47 5.63 1.31
C LEU A 9 -0.12 6.01 -0.05
N PHE A 10 0.52 5.59 -1.13
CA PHE A 10 0.07 5.95 -2.47
C PHE A 10 -1.04 5.03 -2.95
N GLN A 11 -1.86 5.48 -3.90
CA GLN A 11 -3.02 4.71 -4.36
C GLN A 11 -2.64 3.36 -4.94
N ASP A 12 -1.51 3.25 -5.64
CA ASP A 12 -0.99 1.99 -6.19
C ASP A 12 -0.60 0.98 -5.10
N GLU A 13 0.03 1.47 -4.03
CA GLU A 13 0.34 0.68 -2.83
C GLU A 13 -0.94 0.23 -2.12
N LEU A 14 -1.89 1.15 -1.95
CA LEU A 14 -3.19 0.86 -1.33
C LEU A 14 -3.97 -0.18 -2.15
N GLU A 15 -4.01 -0.03 -3.48
CA GLU A 15 -4.75 -0.92 -4.36
C GLU A 15 -4.15 -2.31 -4.39
N ALA A 16 -2.82 -2.43 -4.44
CA ALA A 16 -2.15 -3.72 -4.35
C ALA A 16 -2.52 -4.45 -3.04
N MET A 17 -2.50 -3.73 -1.90
CA MET A 17 -2.91 -4.30 -0.61
C MET A 17 -4.40 -4.63 -0.58
N ARG A 18 -5.28 -3.78 -1.13
CA ARG A 18 -6.73 -4.04 -1.18
C ARG A 18 -7.00 -5.36 -1.91
N LEU A 19 -6.40 -5.56 -3.08
CA LEU A 19 -6.57 -6.76 -3.89
C LEU A 19 -5.96 -8.01 -3.22
N CYS A 20 -4.73 -7.94 -2.71
CA CYS A 20 -4.05 -9.13 -2.21
C CYS A 20 -4.36 -9.45 -0.73
N ASP A 21 -4.38 -8.42 0.13
CA ASP A 21 -4.57 -8.58 1.58
C ASP A 21 -6.04 -8.46 1.99
N GLY A 22 -6.86 -7.73 1.22
CA GLY A 22 -8.28 -7.54 1.48
C GLY A 22 -9.19 -8.51 0.72
N GLU A 23 -8.92 -8.75 -0.56
CA GLU A 23 -9.71 -9.63 -1.43
C GLU A 23 -9.07 -11.00 -1.69
N GLU A 24 -7.92 -11.26 -1.07
CA GLU A 24 -7.19 -12.54 -1.15
C GLU A 24 -6.80 -12.96 -2.58
N LEU A 25 -6.69 -12.00 -3.52
CA LEU A 25 -6.18 -12.30 -4.86
C LEU A 25 -4.70 -12.67 -4.82
N THR A 26 -4.31 -13.55 -5.74
CA THR A 26 -2.88 -13.79 -5.99
C THR A 26 -2.24 -12.52 -6.56
N GLN A 27 -0.93 -12.34 -6.37
CA GLN A 27 -0.21 -11.20 -6.96
C GLN A 27 -0.28 -11.19 -8.50
N ASP A 28 -0.48 -12.35 -9.11
CA ASP A 28 -0.63 -12.46 -10.56
C ASP A 28 -1.99 -11.92 -11.01
N ASP A 29 -3.08 -12.27 -10.31
CA ASP A 29 -4.43 -11.78 -10.62
C ASP A 29 -4.62 -10.30 -10.25
N ALA A 30 -3.98 -9.85 -9.17
CA ALA A 30 -3.89 -8.44 -8.86
C ALA A 30 -3.13 -7.68 -9.95
N GLY A 31 -2.05 -8.25 -10.49
CA GLY A 31 -1.30 -7.66 -11.62
C GLY A 31 -2.16 -7.50 -12.87
N LYS A 32 -2.95 -8.53 -13.21
CA LYS A 32 -3.92 -8.47 -14.31
C LYS A 32 -4.98 -7.37 -14.08
N ASN A 33 -5.54 -7.27 -12.87
CA ASN A 33 -6.52 -6.25 -12.52
C ASN A 33 -5.94 -4.83 -12.60
N MET A 34 -4.72 -4.65 -12.11
CA MET A 34 -4.03 -3.35 -12.08
C MET A 34 -3.36 -2.97 -13.41
N GLY A 35 -3.34 -3.86 -14.40
CA GLY A 35 -2.64 -3.63 -15.67
C GLY A 35 -1.11 -3.54 -15.53
N VAL A 36 -0.52 -4.23 -14.54
CA VAL A 36 0.93 -4.20 -14.26
C VAL A 36 1.50 -5.60 -14.08
N SER A 37 2.84 -5.72 -14.11
CA SER A 37 3.49 -7.01 -13.87
C SER A 37 3.29 -7.50 -12.42
N ARG A 38 3.27 -8.82 -12.22
CA ARG A 38 3.34 -9.45 -10.87
C ARG A 38 4.47 -8.87 -10.01
N GLY A 39 5.63 -8.62 -10.62
CA GLY A 39 6.78 -8.02 -9.92
C GLY A 39 6.52 -6.58 -9.46
N THR A 40 5.71 -5.82 -10.20
CA THR A 40 5.24 -4.49 -9.77
C THR A 40 4.35 -4.61 -8.54
N VAL A 41 3.36 -5.51 -8.55
CA VAL A 41 2.49 -5.79 -7.39
C VAL A 41 3.33 -6.18 -6.17
N GLN A 42 4.30 -7.09 -6.34
CA GLN A 42 5.20 -7.50 -5.26
C GLN A 42 5.91 -6.31 -4.61
N ARG A 43 6.42 -5.35 -5.40
CA ARG A 43 7.07 -4.14 -4.89
C ARG A 43 6.08 -3.23 -4.17
N LEU A 44 4.90 -3.00 -4.75
CA LEU A 44 3.86 -2.16 -4.16
C LEU A 44 3.39 -2.70 -2.80
N LEU A 45 3.17 -4.01 -2.69
CA LEU A 45 2.85 -4.68 -1.43
C LEU A 45 3.95 -4.50 -0.39
N ALA A 46 5.22 -4.71 -0.77
CA ALA A 46 6.34 -4.57 0.15
C ALA A 46 6.43 -3.14 0.72
N VAL A 47 6.26 -2.13 -0.13
CA VAL A 47 6.32 -0.71 0.28
C VAL A 47 5.09 -0.32 1.09
N GLY A 48 3.89 -0.65 0.61
CA GLY A 48 2.62 -0.35 1.26
C GLY A 48 2.51 -0.96 2.66
N ARG A 49 2.80 -2.26 2.80
CA ARG A 49 2.76 -2.93 4.11
C ARG A 49 3.80 -2.35 5.07
N LYS A 50 5.01 -2.03 4.61
CA LYS A 50 6.03 -1.36 5.44
C LYS A 50 5.54 0.00 5.95
N LYS A 51 4.90 0.80 5.09
CA LYS A 51 4.33 2.10 5.47
C LYS A 51 3.19 1.95 6.47
N MET A 52 2.28 1.01 6.22
CA MET A 52 1.15 0.71 7.10
C MET A 52 1.62 0.26 8.49
N VAL A 53 2.47 -0.77 8.56
CA VAL A 53 3.02 -1.29 9.82
C VAL A 53 3.72 -0.18 10.59
N ARG A 54 4.60 0.58 9.92
CA ARG A 54 5.32 1.69 10.55
C ARG A 54 4.37 2.75 11.09
N ALA A 55 3.30 3.07 10.37
CA ALA A 55 2.34 4.06 10.83
C ALA A 55 1.63 3.61 12.11
N LEU A 56 1.20 2.35 12.14
CA LEU A 56 0.48 1.78 13.28
C LEU A 56 1.39 1.58 14.50
N THR A 57 2.62 1.11 14.31
CA THR A 57 3.53 0.81 15.43
C THR A 57 4.22 2.07 16.00
N GLU A 58 4.45 3.10 15.18
CA GLU A 58 5.11 4.33 15.61
C GLU A 58 4.12 5.47 15.95
N GLY A 59 2.80 5.20 15.93
CA GLY A 59 1.78 6.21 16.22
C GLY A 59 1.74 7.37 15.24
N LYS A 60 1.90 7.08 13.94
CA LYS A 60 1.96 8.09 12.86
C LYS A 60 0.66 8.12 12.06
N ALA A 61 0.38 9.27 11.46
CA ALA A 61 -0.75 9.40 10.55
C ALA A 61 -0.43 8.76 9.19
N LEU A 62 -1.22 7.77 8.77
CA LEU A 62 -1.16 7.20 7.43
C LEU A 62 -2.05 8.02 6.49
N ILE A 63 -1.48 8.63 5.46
CA ILE A 63 -2.18 9.57 4.58
C ILE A 63 -2.25 8.99 3.17
N ILE A 64 -3.47 8.81 2.64
CA ILE A 64 -3.66 8.36 1.25
C ILE A 64 -3.33 9.51 0.30
N LYS A 65 -2.50 9.24 -0.72
CA LYS A 65 -2.09 10.21 -1.74
C LYS A 65 -2.27 9.66 -3.17
N ASN A 66 -2.57 10.57 -4.10
CA ASN A 66 -2.85 10.23 -5.50
C ASN A 66 -1.60 10.13 -6.38
N GLU A 67 -0.50 10.80 -6.03
CA GLU A 67 0.74 10.85 -6.84
C GLU A 67 1.96 10.70 -5.93
N GLN A 68 3.01 10.02 -6.43
CA GLN A 68 4.27 9.74 -5.70
C GLN A 68 5.15 10.98 -5.52
#